data_AF-A0A2E1AGK8-F1
#
_entry.id   AF-A0A2E1AGK8-F1
#
_cell.length_a   1.000
_cell.length_b   1.000
_cell.length_c   1.000
_cell.angle_alpha   90.00
_cell.angle_beta   90.00
_cell.angle_gamma   90.00
#
_symmetry.space_group_name_H-M   'P 1'
#
loop_
_entity.id
_entity.type
_entity.pdbx_description
1 polymer ?
#
loop_
_entity_poly.entity_id
_entity_poly.type
_entity_poly.pdbx_seq_one_letter_code
_entity_poly.pdbx_strand_id
1 'polypeptide(L)'
;METNQLGWGAFVAIGLRKQGLSRYQRGRESDILALPAVFVDVDDLDVATLHRLQAIQPHPSCITFTGGGYHAYWWLDDPLSDMKLARKILRGLQRKAGGDALSVVNSLRLPGSRNSKPQRHNALCHIVEQQNSYYPATAFEHLLPRPTKKLAPQRTRQPIRQHRAGNTLNPALLQAVSGHLLHMGYVGRGDWLSGHCLYPHQHQHDDRHPSFGFNTRTGYGNCFRCGSILLKDICLTLGIQPADYGGLYI
;
A
#
# COMPACT_ATOMS: atom_id res chain seq x y z
N MET A 1 -15.13 -16.58 13.31
CA MET A 1 -15.64 -16.99 11.98
C MET A 1 -17.04 -16.47 11.69
N GLU A 2 -17.91 -16.30 12.70
CA GLU A 2 -19.29 -15.80 12.52
C GLU A 2 -19.39 -14.46 11.79
N THR A 3 -18.55 -13.48 12.12
CA THR A 3 -18.57 -12.16 11.44
C THR A 3 -18.20 -12.24 9.95
N ASN A 4 -17.33 -13.17 9.54
CA ASN A 4 -17.00 -13.36 8.14
C ASN A 4 -18.16 -13.97 7.34
N GLN A 5 -19.00 -14.81 7.98
CA GLN A 5 -20.22 -15.33 7.36
C GLN A 5 -21.26 -14.22 7.10
N LEU A 6 -21.22 -13.14 7.89
CA LEU A 6 -22.03 -11.93 7.69
C LEU A 6 -21.46 -11.00 6.60
N GLY A 7 -20.43 -11.42 5.85
CA GLY A 7 -19.86 -10.67 4.73
C GLY A 7 -18.67 -9.78 5.07
N TRP A 8 -18.22 -9.74 6.33
CA TRP A 8 -17.04 -8.97 6.71
C TRP A 8 -15.75 -9.65 6.22
N GLY A 9 -14.81 -8.87 5.70
CA GLY A 9 -13.51 -9.40 5.28
C GLY A 9 -12.66 -9.84 6.48
N ALA A 10 -12.03 -11.01 6.36
CA ALA A 10 -11.02 -11.47 7.31
C ALA A 10 -9.62 -11.39 6.70
N PHE A 11 -8.67 -10.86 7.46
CA PHE A 11 -7.31 -10.61 7.00
C PHE A 11 -6.29 -10.85 8.10
N VAL A 12 -5.06 -11.13 7.70
CA VAL A 12 -3.87 -11.23 8.55
C VAL A 12 -2.81 -10.25 8.05
N ALA A 13 -2.16 -9.54 8.97
CA ALA A 13 -0.96 -8.78 8.66
C ALA A 13 0.25 -9.60 9.13
N ILE A 14 1.30 -9.66 8.33
CA ILE A 14 2.44 -10.54 8.59
C ILE A 14 3.45 -9.93 9.57
N GLY A 15 3.64 -8.61 9.53
CA GLY A 15 4.59 -7.94 10.40
C GLY A 15 4.20 -7.96 11.87
N LEU A 16 5.15 -8.39 12.71
CA LEU A 16 5.08 -8.23 14.15
C LEU A 16 5.04 -6.74 14.47
N ARG A 17 4.05 -6.31 15.27
CA ARG A 17 3.85 -4.91 15.61
C ARG A 17 4.25 -4.59 17.04
N LYS A 18 4.65 -3.33 17.27
CA LYS A 18 4.80 -2.74 18.60
C LYS A 18 3.51 -2.91 19.40
N GLN A 19 3.67 -3.19 20.69
CA GLN A 19 2.57 -3.16 21.66
C GLN A 19 2.12 -1.71 21.92
N GLY A 20 0.94 -1.54 22.52
CA GLY A 20 0.45 -0.23 22.96
C GLY A 20 -0.17 0.64 21.87
N LEU A 21 -0.41 0.10 20.67
CA LEU A 21 -1.30 0.76 19.71
C LEU A 21 -2.74 0.70 20.25
N SER A 22 -3.35 1.87 20.48
CA SER A 22 -4.74 1.91 20.93
C SER A 22 -5.68 1.36 19.85
N ARG A 23 -6.88 0.92 20.25
CA ARG A 23 -7.93 0.41 19.33
C ARG A 23 -8.21 1.35 18.15
N TYR A 24 -8.00 2.65 18.33
CA TYR A 24 -8.31 3.69 17.35
C TYR A 24 -7.09 4.16 16.55
N GLN A 25 -5.89 3.70 16.90
CA GLN A 25 -4.66 4.08 16.22
C GLN A 25 -4.35 3.12 15.08
N ARG A 26 -4.39 3.62 13.85
CA ARG A 26 -3.97 2.85 12.68
C ARG A 26 -2.45 2.63 12.73
N GLY A 27 -2.03 1.38 12.84
CA GLY A 27 -0.62 1.00 12.78
C GLY A 27 0.03 1.38 11.45
N ARG A 28 1.20 2.00 11.52
CA ARG A 28 2.03 2.45 10.38
C ARG A 28 3.15 1.43 10.11
N GLU A 29 3.95 1.66 9.07
CA GLU A 29 5.17 0.87 8.80
C GLU A 29 6.17 1.00 9.96
N SER A 30 6.27 2.18 10.57
CA SER A 30 7.13 2.45 11.74
C SER A 30 6.78 1.63 12.99
N ASP A 31 5.61 0.98 12.99
CA ASP A 31 5.14 0.15 14.08
C ASP A 31 5.44 -1.33 13.84
N ILE A 32 5.97 -1.70 12.67
CA ILE A 32 6.44 -3.05 12.39
C ILE A 32 7.85 -3.20 12.95
N LEU A 33 8.02 -4.21 13.80
CA LEU A 33 9.29 -4.58 14.43
C LEU A 33 10.08 -5.55 13.56
N ALA A 34 9.40 -6.56 13.01
CA ALA A 34 10.02 -7.57 12.17
C ALA A 34 8.98 -8.26 11.29
N LEU A 35 9.43 -8.88 10.19
CA LEU A 35 8.65 -9.79 9.38
C LEU A 35 9.09 -11.24 9.65
N PRO A 36 8.21 -12.13 10.13
CA PRO A 36 8.52 -13.56 10.22
C PRO A 36 8.44 -14.26 8.85
N ALA A 37 7.89 -13.60 7.83
CA ALA A 37 7.79 -14.11 6.48
C ALA A 37 7.78 -12.96 5.46
N VAL A 38 8.30 -13.23 4.26
CA VAL A 38 8.06 -12.40 3.07
C VAL A 38 6.96 -13.03 2.23
N PHE A 39 6.28 -12.23 1.41
CA PHE A 39 5.04 -12.67 0.76
C PHE A 39 4.78 -11.96 -0.56
N VAL A 40 3.91 -12.55 -1.37
CA VAL A 40 3.34 -11.95 -2.58
C VAL A 40 1.83 -12.17 -2.62
N ASP A 41 1.14 -11.30 -3.35
CA ASP A 41 -0.29 -11.31 -3.64
C ASP A 41 -0.42 -11.16 -5.14
N VAL A 42 -1.13 -12.09 -5.75
CA VAL A 42 -1.33 -12.16 -7.19
C VAL A 42 -2.83 -12.32 -7.42
N ASP A 43 -3.49 -11.27 -7.90
CA ASP A 43 -4.92 -11.25 -8.25
C ASP A 43 -5.16 -11.87 -9.66
N ASP A 44 -4.66 -13.10 -9.86
CA ASP A 44 -4.84 -13.89 -11.08
C ASP A 44 -5.21 -15.35 -10.72
N LEU A 45 -6.32 -15.82 -11.29
CA LEU A 45 -6.90 -17.14 -11.05
C LEU A 45 -6.34 -18.23 -11.99
N ASP A 46 -5.51 -17.87 -12.97
CA ASP A 46 -4.94 -18.83 -13.91
C ASP A 46 -4.11 -19.91 -13.19
N VAL A 47 -4.27 -21.17 -13.60
CA VAL A 47 -3.46 -22.30 -13.14
C VAL A 47 -1.99 -22.09 -13.46
N ALA A 48 -1.67 -21.39 -14.57
CA ALA A 48 -0.30 -21.00 -14.89
C ALA A 48 0.33 -20.12 -13.80
N THR A 49 -0.47 -19.33 -13.08
CA THR A 49 0.01 -18.51 -11.96
C THR A 49 0.37 -19.35 -10.74
N LEU A 50 -0.40 -20.40 -10.42
CA LEU A 50 -0.02 -21.37 -9.39
C LEU A 50 1.32 -22.04 -9.74
N HIS A 51 1.47 -22.55 -10.97
CA HIS A 51 2.72 -23.17 -11.42
C HIS A 51 3.91 -22.20 -11.37
N ARG A 52 3.70 -20.93 -11.75
CA ARG A 52 4.73 -19.90 -11.66
C ARG A 52 5.19 -19.69 -10.22
N LEU A 53 4.26 -19.61 -9.27
CA LEU A 53 4.57 -19.47 -7.85
C LEU A 53 5.37 -20.67 -7.31
N GLN A 54 4.94 -21.89 -7.66
CA GLN A 54 5.64 -23.13 -7.30
C GLN A 54 7.06 -23.22 -7.88
N ALA A 55 7.29 -22.60 -9.04
CA ALA A 55 8.60 -22.58 -9.69
C ALA A 55 9.55 -21.50 -9.16
N ILE A 56 9.10 -20.57 -8.31
CA ILE A 56 9.97 -19.55 -7.71
C ILE A 56 10.98 -20.25 -6.80
N GLN A 57 12.26 -19.91 -6.95
CA GLN A 57 13.31 -20.27 -6.02
C GLN A 57 13.66 -19.10 -5.09
N PRO A 58 13.83 -19.31 -3.77
CA PRO A 58 13.48 -20.56 -3.07
C PRO A 58 11.98 -20.87 -3.19
N HIS A 59 11.59 -22.14 -3.07
CA HIS A 59 10.19 -22.55 -3.17
C HIS A 59 9.34 -21.91 -2.05
N PRO A 60 8.08 -21.51 -2.30
CA PRO A 60 7.22 -20.97 -1.23
C PRO A 60 7.02 -21.97 -0.08
N SER A 61 7.09 -21.49 1.16
CA SER A 61 6.73 -22.28 2.35
C SER A 61 5.22 -22.55 2.40
N CYS A 62 4.41 -21.63 1.88
CA CYS A 62 2.96 -21.78 1.85
C CYS A 62 2.36 -21.03 0.66
N ILE A 63 1.37 -21.62 0.00
CA ILE A 63 0.56 -20.99 -1.03
C ILE A 63 -0.91 -21.12 -0.63
N THR A 64 -1.64 -20.00 -0.69
CA THR A 64 -3.07 -19.94 -0.37
C THR A 64 -3.87 -19.44 -1.54
N PHE A 65 -4.96 -20.12 -1.88
CA PHE A 65 -5.99 -19.63 -2.78
C PHE A 65 -6.89 -18.64 -2.03
N THR A 66 -7.25 -17.54 -2.67
CA THR A 66 -7.93 -16.40 -2.01
C THR A 66 -9.31 -16.11 -2.57
N GLY A 67 -9.78 -16.93 -3.52
CA GLY A 67 -11.01 -16.68 -4.29
C GLY A 67 -10.82 -15.71 -5.45
N GLY A 68 -9.69 -15.00 -5.50
CA GLY A 68 -9.36 -14.04 -6.55
C GLY A 68 -8.00 -14.21 -7.20
N GLY A 69 -7.22 -15.14 -6.68
CA GLY A 69 -5.87 -15.46 -7.09
C GLY A 69 -5.16 -16.17 -5.93
N TYR A 70 -3.86 -15.88 -5.76
CA TYR A 70 -3.01 -16.61 -4.82
C TYR A 70 -2.16 -15.66 -3.97
N HIS A 71 -1.97 -16.03 -2.71
CA HIS A 71 -0.86 -15.52 -1.91
C HIS A 71 0.19 -16.61 -1.78
N ALA A 72 1.46 -16.22 -1.83
CA ALA A 72 2.56 -17.11 -1.49
C ALA A 72 3.42 -16.48 -0.39
N TYR A 73 3.91 -17.32 0.52
CA TYR A 73 4.67 -16.96 1.69
C TYR A 73 5.99 -17.73 1.71
N TRP A 74 7.05 -17.05 2.14
CA TRP A 74 8.32 -17.66 2.50
C TRP A 74 8.60 -17.32 3.95
N TRP A 75 8.56 -18.33 4.81
CA TRP A 75 8.88 -18.18 6.22
C TRP A 75 10.37 -17.98 6.39
N LEU A 76 10.74 -17.08 7.29
CA LEU A 76 12.12 -16.77 7.60
C LEU A 76 12.56 -17.54 8.84
N ASP A 77 13.79 -18.04 8.83
CA ASP A 77 14.43 -18.65 10.00
C ASP A 77 14.55 -17.63 11.15
N ASP A 78 14.99 -16.42 10.81
CA ASP A 78 15.07 -15.26 11.68
C ASP A 78 14.14 -14.14 11.18
N PRO A 79 13.27 -13.58 12.04
CA PRO A 79 12.42 -12.47 11.66
C PRO A 79 13.22 -11.26 11.16
N LEU A 80 12.90 -10.80 9.95
CA LEU A 80 13.63 -9.71 9.29
C LEU A 80 13.19 -8.35 9.84
N SER A 81 14.09 -7.68 10.56
CA SER A 81 13.88 -6.33 11.12
C SER A 81 14.32 -5.19 10.18
N ASP A 82 15.21 -5.46 9.21
CA ASP A 82 15.58 -4.48 8.18
C ASP A 82 14.45 -4.32 7.14
N MET A 83 13.56 -3.37 7.40
CA MET A 83 12.44 -3.04 6.49
C MET A 83 12.90 -2.54 5.12
N LYS A 84 14.12 -1.98 4.97
CA LYS A 84 14.64 -1.58 3.66
C LYS A 84 15.01 -2.82 2.85
N LEU A 85 15.66 -3.81 3.47
CA LEU A 85 15.94 -5.10 2.84
C LEU A 85 14.64 -5.85 2.52
N ALA A 86 13.71 -5.93 3.47
CA ALA A 86 12.40 -6.55 3.27
C ALA A 86 11.67 -5.99 2.04
N ARG A 87 11.62 -4.65 1.90
CA ARG A 87 11.01 -4.01 0.73
C ARG A 87 11.71 -4.38 -0.59
N LYS A 88 13.03 -4.56 -0.60
CA LYS A 88 13.75 -5.00 -1.80
C LYS A 88 13.41 -6.45 -2.15
N ILE A 89 13.36 -7.33 -1.15
CA ILE A 89 12.99 -8.74 -1.32
C ILE A 89 11.57 -8.87 -1.85
N LEU A 90 10.59 -8.22 -1.19
CA LEU A 90 9.19 -8.22 -1.62
C LEU A 90 9.03 -7.74 -3.06
N ARG A 91 9.71 -6.65 -3.44
CA ARG A 91 9.70 -6.15 -4.84
C ARG A 91 10.36 -7.12 -5.83
N GLY A 92 11.39 -7.83 -5.40
CA GLY A 92 12.03 -8.87 -6.18
C GLY A 92 11.08 -10.04 -6.44
N LEU A 93 10.42 -10.52 -5.38
CA LEU A 93 9.43 -11.60 -5.44
C LEU A 93 8.22 -11.20 -6.28
N GLN A 94 7.66 -10.00 -6.10
CA GLN A 94 6.54 -9.49 -6.90
C GLN A 94 6.84 -9.51 -8.40
N ARG A 95 8.02 -9.02 -8.81
CA ARG A 95 8.44 -9.05 -10.21
C ARG A 95 8.55 -10.47 -10.75
N LYS A 96 9.04 -11.41 -9.93
CA LYS A 96 9.20 -12.82 -10.32
C LYS A 96 7.85 -13.55 -10.39
N ALA A 97 6.93 -13.21 -9.49
CA ALA A 97 5.59 -13.77 -9.41
C ALA A 97 4.60 -13.16 -10.42
N GLY A 98 4.90 -11.98 -10.97
CA GLY A 98 3.89 -11.18 -11.71
C GLY A 98 2.81 -10.62 -10.78
N GLY A 99 3.14 -10.44 -9.49
CA GLY A 99 2.20 -10.00 -8.46
C GLY A 99 2.08 -8.48 -8.33
N ASP A 100 1.10 -8.06 -7.56
CA ASP A 100 0.81 -6.65 -7.32
C ASP A 100 1.91 -5.97 -6.50
N ALA A 101 1.97 -4.64 -6.63
CA ALA A 101 2.86 -3.82 -5.82
C ALA A 101 2.39 -3.81 -4.35
N LEU A 102 2.99 -4.65 -3.52
CA LEU A 102 2.78 -4.67 -2.07
C LEU A 102 3.89 -3.97 -1.30
N SER A 103 3.55 -3.66 -0.06
CA SER A 103 4.44 -3.18 1.00
C SER A 103 4.37 -4.09 2.22
N VAL A 104 5.28 -3.87 3.17
CA VAL A 104 5.37 -4.63 4.42
C VAL A 104 4.13 -4.49 5.32
N VAL A 105 3.28 -3.49 5.09
CA VAL A 105 2.06 -3.24 5.89
C VAL A 105 0.80 -3.89 5.30
N ASN A 106 0.91 -4.54 4.14
CA ASN A 106 -0.24 -5.14 3.49
C ASN A 106 -0.82 -6.28 4.35
N SER A 107 -2.15 -6.34 4.39
CA SER A 107 -2.91 -7.41 5.00
C SER A 107 -3.41 -8.38 3.92
N LEU A 108 -3.23 -9.67 4.15
CA LEU A 108 -3.59 -10.74 3.23
C LEU A 108 -4.83 -11.47 3.74
N ARG A 109 -5.56 -12.13 2.85
CA ARG A 109 -6.72 -12.96 3.22
C ARG A 109 -6.31 -14.08 4.16
N LEU A 110 -7.11 -14.26 5.21
CA LEU A 110 -6.93 -15.34 6.18
C LEU A 110 -7.48 -16.66 5.62
N PRO A 111 -6.70 -17.74 5.53
CA PRO A 111 -7.22 -19.07 5.19
C PRO A 111 -8.33 -19.52 6.15
N GLY A 112 -9.32 -20.26 5.63
CA GLY A 112 -10.54 -20.63 6.36
C GLY A 112 -11.64 -19.56 6.35
N SER A 113 -11.39 -18.38 5.76
CA SER A 113 -12.39 -17.32 5.60
C SER A 113 -12.94 -17.22 4.18
N ARG A 114 -14.14 -16.68 4.01
CA ARG A 114 -14.78 -16.38 2.72
C ARG A 114 -14.40 -15.01 2.20
N ASN A 115 -14.08 -14.92 0.91
CA ASN A 115 -13.83 -13.67 0.22
C ASN A 115 -15.15 -13.05 -0.27
N SER A 116 -15.67 -12.07 0.48
CA SER A 116 -16.93 -11.39 0.21
C SER A 116 -16.85 -10.25 -0.82
N LYS A 117 -15.69 -10.04 -1.47
CA LYS A 117 -15.59 -9.04 -2.54
C LYS A 117 -16.55 -9.41 -3.69
N PRO A 118 -17.14 -8.40 -4.39
CA PRO A 118 -17.90 -8.65 -5.60
C PRO A 118 -17.12 -9.52 -6.59
N GLN A 119 -17.82 -10.36 -7.36
CA GLN A 119 -17.24 -11.27 -8.37
C GLN A 119 -16.33 -12.38 -7.80
N ARG A 120 -16.14 -12.47 -6.48
CA ARG A 120 -15.41 -13.58 -5.83
C ARG A 120 -16.32 -14.71 -5.35
N HIS A 121 -17.64 -14.58 -5.54
CA HIS A 121 -18.67 -15.58 -5.24
C HIS A 121 -18.55 -16.21 -3.83
N ASN A 122 -18.15 -15.43 -2.82
CA ASN A 122 -17.92 -15.92 -1.44
C ASN A 122 -16.98 -17.14 -1.36
N ALA A 123 -16.01 -17.22 -2.28
CA ALA A 123 -15.04 -18.30 -2.35
C ALA A 123 -14.28 -18.47 -1.03
N LEU A 124 -14.05 -19.73 -0.64
CA LEU A 124 -13.30 -20.08 0.55
C LEU A 124 -11.81 -19.91 0.31
N CYS A 125 -11.16 -19.03 1.07
CA CYS A 125 -9.72 -18.94 1.12
C CYS A 125 -9.19 -20.22 1.79
N HIS A 126 -8.25 -20.91 1.15
CA HIS A 126 -7.70 -22.15 1.68
C HIS A 126 -6.22 -22.31 1.31
N ILE A 127 -5.53 -23.14 2.07
CA ILE A 127 -4.14 -23.50 1.81
C ILE A 127 -4.13 -24.49 0.65
N VAL A 128 -3.41 -24.16 -0.41
CA VAL A 128 -3.18 -25.02 -1.58
C VAL A 128 -1.96 -25.90 -1.34
N GLU A 129 -0.91 -25.30 -0.77
CA GLU A 129 0.36 -25.96 -0.50
C GLU A 129 0.97 -25.41 0.79
N GLN A 130 1.57 -26.30 1.57
CA GLN A 130 2.32 -25.93 2.77
C GLN A 130 3.46 -26.91 2.99
N GLN A 131 4.64 -26.37 3.23
CA GLN A 131 5.86 -27.10 3.51
C GLN A 131 6.53 -26.49 4.74
N ASN A 132 7.22 -27.30 5.53
CA ASN A 132 7.93 -26.83 6.73
C ASN A 132 9.31 -26.26 6.39
N SER A 133 9.35 -25.31 5.46
CA SER A 133 10.57 -24.72 4.92
C SER A 133 10.75 -23.30 5.45
N TYR A 134 11.93 -23.02 5.99
CA TYR A 134 12.33 -21.71 6.50
C TYR A 134 13.62 -21.27 5.82
N TYR A 135 13.73 -19.97 5.53
CA TYR A 135 14.83 -19.45 4.72
C TYR A 135 15.53 -18.27 5.41
N PRO A 136 16.87 -18.21 5.39
CA PRO A 136 17.57 -16.98 5.70
C PRO A 136 17.23 -15.89 4.71
N ALA A 137 17.25 -14.64 5.15
CA ALA A 137 17.05 -13.49 4.26
C ALA A 137 18.06 -13.48 3.08
N THR A 138 19.25 -14.08 3.27
CA THR A 138 20.28 -14.22 2.24
C THR A 138 19.86 -15.12 1.07
N ALA A 139 18.91 -16.05 1.27
CA ALA A 139 18.37 -16.88 0.19
C ALA A 139 17.73 -16.06 -0.95
N PHE A 140 17.33 -14.81 -0.65
CA PHE A 140 16.70 -13.89 -1.58
C PHE A 140 17.67 -12.88 -2.22
N GLU A 141 18.97 -12.99 -1.96
CA GLU A 141 19.97 -12.04 -2.49
C GLU A 141 19.93 -11.91 -4.01
N HIS A 142 19.69 -13.02 -4.71
CA HIS A 142 19.57 -13.07 -6.17
C HIS A 142 18.40 -12.22 -6.72
N LEU A 143 17.42 -11.86 -5.88
CA LEU A 143 16.29 -11.00 -6.24
C LEU A 143 16.58 -9.51 -6.03
N LEU A 144 17.65 -9.19 -5.29
CA LEU A 144 18.01 -7.82 -4.98
C LEU A 144 18.49 -7.10 -6.25
N PRO A 145 18.18 -5.80 -6.39
CA PRO A 145 18.70 -5.02 -7.51
C PRO A 145 20.23 -5.02 -7.45
N ARG A 146 20.87 -5.38 -8.58
CA ARG A 146 22.33 -5.27 -8.70
C ARG A 146 22.74 -3.81 -8.50
N PRO A 147 23.85 -3.53 -7.80
CA PRO A 147 24.41 -2.19 -7.76
C PRO A 147 24.74 -1.77 -9.19
N THR A 148 24.01 -0.81 -9.72
CA THR A 148 24.42 -0.15 -10.95
C THR A 148 25.68 0.64 -10.62
N LYS A 149 26.78 0.42 -11.37
CA LYS A 149 27.92 1.34 -11.34
C LYS A 149 27.35 2.73 -11.61
N LYS A 150 27.49 3.65 -10.65
CA LYS A 150 27.13 5.06 -10.84
C LYS A 150 28.03 5.60 -11.94
N LEU A 151 27.55 5.61 -13.18
CA LEU A 151 28.09 6.49 -14.20
C LEU A 151 27.90 7.92 -13.68
N ALA A 152 28.94 8.73 -13.78
CA ALA A 152 28.96 10.13 -13.35
C ALA A 152 27.70 10.86 -13.85
N PRO A 153 27.18 11.85 -13.12
CA PRO A 153 25.93 12.50 -13.48
C PRO A 153 26.13 13.29 -14.77
N GLN A 154 25.86 12.67 -15.92
CA GLN A 154 25.52 13.42 -17.11
C GLN A 154 24.29 14.25 -16.74
N ARG A 155 24.31 15.54 -17.07
CA ARG A 155 23.14 16.43 -17.01
C ARG A 155 22.07 15.83 -17.91
N THR A 156 21.33 14.86 -17.39
CA THR A 156 20.14 14.33 -18.02
C THR A 156 19.08 15.39 -17.87
N ARG A 157 18.69 15.99 -19.00
CA ARG A 157 17.38 16.62 -19.13
C ARG A 157 16.36 15.71 -18.45
N GLN A 158 15.60 16.26 -17.51
CA GLN A 158 14.58 15.51 -16.77
C GLN A 158 13.75 14.71 -17.78
N PRO A 159 13.64 13.38 -17.65
CA PRO A 159 12.75 12.64 -18.51
C PRO A 159 11.35 13.14 -18.20
N ILE A 160 10.68 13.69 -19.21
CA ILE A 160 9.24 13.90 -19.21
C ILE A 160 8.65 12.54 -18.84
N ARG A 161 8.15 12.41 -17.61
CA ARG A 161 7.33 11.27 -17.20
C ARG A 161 6.12 11.31 -18.11
N GLN A 162 6.14 10.48 -19.14
CA GLN A 162 4.94 10.15 -19.90
C GLN A 162 3.99 9.47 -18.91
N HIS A 163 3.07 10.27 -18.38
CA HIS A 163 1.92 9.78 -17.66
C HIS A 163 1.19 8.83 -18.61
N ARG A 164 1.09 7.55 -18.22
CA ARG A 164 0.15 6.63 -18.83
C ARG A 164 -1.23 7.26 -18.72
N ALA A 165 -1.82 7.61 -19.85
CA ALA A 165 -3.18 8.08 -19.97
C ALA A 165 -4.12 6.94 -19.54
N GLY A 166 -5.00 7.19 -18.58
CA GLY A 166 -6.05 6.24 -18.23
C GLY A 166 -6.69 6.37 -16.84
N ASN A 167 -6.32 7.36 -16.03
CA ASN A 167 -6.74 7.46 -14.63
C ASN A 167 -6.76 8.94 -14.20
N THR A 168 -7.87 9.64 -14.43
CA THR A 168 -7.99 11.09 -14.20
C THR A 168 -8.98 11.35 -13.06
N LEU A 169 -8.49 11.96 -11.97
CA LEU A 169 -9.33 12.43 -10.85
C LEU A 169 -10.35 13.45 -11.33
N ASN A 170 -11.52 13.48 -10.69
CA ASN A 170 -12.62 14.37 -11.05
C ASN A 170 -12.18 15.85 -11.01
N PRO A 171 -12.11 16.55 -12.15
CA PRO A 171 -11.68 17.95 -12.19
C PRO A 171 -12.60 18.89 -11.41
N ALA A 172 -13.92 18.63 -11.38
CA ALA A 172 -14.87 19.45 -10.65
C ALA A 172 -14.65 19.32 -9.13
N LEU A 173 -14.35 18.12 -8.65
CA LEU A 173 -14.03 17.89 -7.23
C LEU A 173 -12.69 18.53 -6.84
N LEU A 174 -11.67 18.43 -7.70
CA LEU A 174 -10.38 19.07 -7.48
C LEU A 174 -10.51 20.60 -7.41
N GLN A 175 -11.35 21.19 -8.26
CA GLN A 175 -11.65 22.62 -8.22
C GLN A 175 -12.40 23.01 -6.94
N ALA A 176 -13.40 22.23 -6.52
CA ALA A 176 -14.15 22.49 -5.30
C ALA A 176 -13.25 22.48 -4.05
N VAL A 177 -12.39 21.45 -3.92
CA VAL A 177 -11.41 21.36 -2.83
C VAL A 177 -10.41 22.52 -2.89
N SER A 178 -9.88 22.84 -4.08
CA SER A 178 -8.95 23.95 -4.25
C SER A 178 -9.57 25.28 -3.83
N GLY A 179 -10.81 25.55 -4.24
CA GLY A 179 -11.55 26.75 -3.88
C GLY A 179 -11.78 26.87 -2.38
N HIS A 180 -12.12 25.75 -1.72
CA HIS A 180 -12.31 25.73 -0.27
C HIS A 180 -11.00 26.01 0.49
N LEU A 181 -9.89 25.40 0.08
CA LEU A 181 -8.58 25.64 0.68
C LEU A 181 -8.10 27.10 0.50
N LEU A 182 -8.34 27.68 -0.68
CA LEU A 182 -8.07 29.10 -0.92
C LEU A 182 -8.92 30.00 -0.01
N HIS A 183 -10.19 29.66 0.22
CA HIS A 183 -11.07 30.38 1.15
C HIS A 183 -10.57 30.30 2.60
N MET A 184 -9.94 29.17 2.97
CA MET A 184 -9.25 29.00 4.26
C MET A 184 -7.90 29.74 4.36
N GLY A 185 -7.51 30.52 3.33
CA GLY A 185 -6.28 31.31 3.34
C GLY A 185 -5.02 30.58 2.87
N TYR A 186 -5.17 29.44 2.19
CA TYR A 186 -4.01 28.76 1.60
C TYR A 186 -3.41 29.59 0.46
N VAL A 187 -2.09 29.51 0.31
CA VAL A 187 -1.35 30.26 -0.72
C VAL A 187 -0.93 29.33 -1.84
N GLY A 188 -1.25 29.72 -3.08
CA GLY A 188 -0.89 28.98 -4.29
C GLY A 188 0.51 29.31 -4.82
N ARG A 189 1.26 28.27 -5.23
CA ARG A 189 2.50 28.38 -6.01
C ARG A 189 2.55 27.24 -7.05
N GLY A 190 2.25 27.58 -8.29
CA GLY A 190 2.09 26.58 -9.36
C GLY A 190 0.93 25.63 -9.06
N ASP A 191 1.15 24.32 -9.19
CA ASP A 191 0.14 23.29 -8.94
C ASP A 191 -0.10 23.00 -7.44
N TRP A 192 0.48 23.78 -6.51
CA TRP A 192 0.42 23.50 -5.08
C TRP A 192 -0.21 24.65 -4.29
N LEU A 193 -1.16 24.30 -3.41
CA LEU A 193 -1.68 25.17 -2.35
C LEU A 193 -1.02 24.80 -1.03
N SER A 194 -0.50 25.76 -0.27
CA SER A 194 0.14 25.53 1.04
C SER A 194 -0.54 26.30 2.15
N GLY A 195 -0.75 25.65 3.30
CA GLY A 195 -1.45 26.24 4.43
C GLY A 195 -1.33 25.40 5.70
N HIS A 196 -2.17 25.73 6.69
CA HIS A 196 -2.29 24.97 7.93
C HIS A 196 -2.87 23.59 7.67
N CYS A 197 -2.32 22.57 8.32
CA CYS A 197 -2.78 21.20 8.31
C CYS A 197 -4.26 21.11 8.64
N LEU A 198 -4.96 20.24 7.90
CA LEU A 198 -6.37 19.92 8.14
C LEU A 198 -6.61 19.14 9.44
N TYR A 199 -5.55 18.74 10.14
CA TYR A 199 -5.59 17.99 11.40
C TYR A 199 -4.69 18.64 12.48
N PRO A 200 -4.99 19.88 12.91
CA PRO A 200 -4.09 20.67 13.78
C PRO A 200 -3.85 20.02 15.15
N HIS A 201 -4.83 19.28 15.69
CA HIS A 201 -4.70 18.57 16.96
C HIS A 201 -3.65 17.45 16.98
N GLN A 202 -3.12 17.05 15.81
CA GLN A 202 -2.02 16.09 15.71
C GLN A 202 -0.63 16.78 15.78
N HIS A 203 -0.60 18.10 15.94
CA HIS A 203 0.61 18.91 15.94
C HIS A 203 0.93 19.39 17.36
N GLN A 204 2.19 19.28 17.79
CA GLN A 204 2.65 19.69 19.13
C GLN A 204 2.48 21.21 19.40
N HIS A 205 2.23 22.02 18.38
CA HIS A 205 2.03 23.47 18.47
C HIS A 205 0.71 23.93 17.81
N ASP A 206 -0.27 23.05 17.67
CA ASP A 206 -1.58 23.34 17.06
C ASP A 206 -1.46 23.97 15.65
N ASP A 207 -0.39 23.59 14.96
CA ASP A 207 -0.04 23.98 13.60
C ASP A 207 -0.01 25.49 13.30
N ARG A 208 0.58 26.32 14.17
CA ARG A 208 0.73 27.77 13.94
C ARG A 208 1.53 28.20 12.69
N HIS A 209 2.11 27.26 11.94
CA HIS A 209 2.83 27.51 10.69
C HIS A 209 2.35 26.59 9.58
N PRO A 210 2.35 27.04 8.30
CA PRO A 210 1.96 26.20 7.18
C PRO A 210 2.80 24.93 7.10
N SER A 211 2.14 23.77 7.19
CA SER A 211 2.80 22.46 7.23
C SER A 211 2.22 21.46 6.25
N PHE A 212 1.14 21.84 5.55
CA PHE A 212 0.41 21.02 4.60
C PHE A 212 0.39 21.65 3.22
N GLY A 213 0.56 20.81 2.20
CA GLY A 213 0.46 21.15 0.80
C GLY A 213 -0.55 20.26 0.08
N PHE A 214 -1.36 20.85 -0.79
CA PHE A 214 -2.32 20.16 -1.66
C PHE A 214 -1.98 20.41 -3.12
N ASN A 215 -1.86 19.34 -3.92
CA ASN A 215 -1.62 19.46 -5.35
C ASN A 215 -2.95 19.49 -6.13
N THR A 216 -3.23 20.62 -6.78
CA THR A 216 -4.51 20.91 -7.45
C THR A 216 -4.77 20.05 -8.68
N ARG A 217 -3.71 19.47 -9.27
CA ARG A 217 -3.81 18.60 -10.46
C ARG A 217 -4.00 17.12 -10.11
N THR A 218 -3.42 16.67 -9.00
CA THR A 218 -3.36 15.24 -8.63
C THR A 218 -4.16 14.89 -7.39
N GLY A 219 -4.78 15.87 -6.72
CA GLY A 219 -5.53 15.67 -5.48
C GLY A 219 -4.67 15.19 -4.30
N TYR A 220 -3.35 15.18 -4.45
CA TYR A 220 -2.42 14.66 -3.47
C TYR A 220 -2.15 15.69 -2.37
N GLY A 221 -2.47 15.35 -1.13
CA GLY A 221 -2.13 16.11 0.06
C GLY A 221 -0.88 15.58 0.74
N ASN A 222 -0.04 16.46 1.26
CA ASN A 222 1.13 16.10 2.06
C ASN A 222 1.36 17.08 3.20
N CYS A 223 1.37 16.57 4.42
CA CYS A 223 1.76 17.31 5.62
C CYS A 223 3.10 16.80 6.16
N PHE A 224 3.98 17.69 6.61
CA PHE A 224 5.27 17.30 7.20
C PHE A 224 5.16 16.44 8.47
N ARG A 225 4.02 16.47 9.17
CA ARG A 225 3.76 15.67 10.39
C ARG A 225 2.75 14.54 10.15
N CYS A 226 1.65 14.82 9.47
CA CYS A 226 0.61 13.82 9.21
C CYS A 226 0.95 12.87 8.06
N GLY A 227 1.89 13.25 7.17
CA GLY A 227 2.26 12.50 5.99
C GLY A 227 1.29 12.72 4.82
N SER A 228 1.17 11.72 3.95
CA SER A 228 0.27 11.77 2.79
C SER A 228 -1.19 11.72 3.22
N ILE A 229 -2.01 12.61 2.65
CA ILE A 229 -3.46 12.70 2.89
C ILE A 229 -4.15 12.56 1.54
N LEU A 230 -5.07 11.60 1.41
CA LEU A 230 -5.75 11.32 0.14
C LEU A 230 -6.92 12.30 -0.08
N LEU A 231 -7.25 12.55 -1.36
CA LEU A 231 -8.33 13.47 -1.74
C LEU A 231 -9.66 13.16 -1.03
N LYS A 232 -10.02 11.87 -0.86
CA LYS A 232 -11.23 11.46 -0.14
C LYS A 232 -11.23 11.88 1.34
N ASP A 233 -10.07 11.84 1.99
CA ASP A 233 -9.92 12.20 3.41
C ASP A 233 -9.94 13.73 3.56
N ILE A 234 -9.39 14.45 2.57
CA ILE A 234 -9.51 15.91 2.47
C ILE A 234 -10.98 16.31 2.30
N CYS A 235 -11.72 15.68 1.38
CA CYS A 235 -13.14 15.94 1.17
C CYS A 235 -13.94 15.76 2.45
N LEU A 236 -13.73 14.64 3.15
CA LEU A 236 -14.39 14.37 4.43
C LEU A 236 -14.10 15.47 5.46
N THR A 237 -12.85 15.91 5.57
CA THR A 237 -12.44 16.94 6.55
C THR A 237 -13.02 18.31 6.23
N LEU A 238 -13.15 18.64 4.94
CA LEU A 238 -13.74 19.89 4.47
C LEU A 238 -15.27 19.84 4.38
N GLY A 239 -15.90 18.72 4.76
CA GLY A 239 -17.36 18.53 4.64
C GLY A 239 -17.85 18.48 3.19
N ILE A 240 -16.97 18.24 2.22
CA ILE A 240 -17.30 18.15 0.80
C ILE A 240 -17.71 16.71 0.50
N GLN A 241 -18.93 16.50 -0.01
CA GLN A 241 -19.40 15.19 -0.46
C GLN A 241 -19.01 14.97 -1.92
N PRO A 242 -18.15 13.99 -2.26
CA PRO A 242 -17.75 13.77 -3.65
C PRO A 242 -18.90 13.50 -4.61
N ALA A 243 -20.00 12.92 -4.14
CA ALA A 243 -21.19 12.63 -4.94
C ALA A 243 -21.82 13.90 -5.56
N ASP A 244 -21.80 15.02 -4.84
CA ASP A 244 -22.36 16.31 -5.28
C ASP A 244 -21.62 16.88 -6.49
N TYR A 245 -20.39 16.43 -6.71
CA TYR A 245 -19.52 16.84 -7.81
C TYR A 245 -19.36 15.76 -8.88
N GLY A 246 -20.13 14.67 -8.80
CA GLY A 246 -20.07 13.56 -9.75
C GLY A 246 -19.05 12.47 -9.42
N GLY A 247 -18.50 12.41 -8.20
CA GLY A 247 -17.62 11.34 -7.71
C GLY A 247 -16.12 11.72 -7.62
N LEU A 248 -15.26 10.78 -7.22
CA LEU A 248 -13.81 11.03 -6.99
C LEU A 248 -12.93 10.84 -8.26
N TYR A 249 -13.19 9.80 -9.04
CA TYR A 249 -12.40 9.18 -10.15
C TYR A 249 -10.91 8.91 -9.88
N ILE A 250 -10.38 7.78 -10.34
CA ILE A 250 -8.97 7.40 -10.16
C ILE A 250 -8.35 7.24 -11.52
#